data_AF-A0A2N1VHN0-F1
#
_entry.id   AF-A0A2N1VHN0-F1
#
_cell.length_a   1.000
_cell.length_b   1.000
_cell.length_c   1.000
_cell.angle_alpha   90.00
_cell.angle_beta   90.00
_cell.angle_gamma   90.00
#
_symmetry.space_group_name_H-M   'P 1'
#
loop_
_entity.id
_entity.type
_entity.pdbx_description
1 polymer ?
#
loop_
_entity_poly.entity_id
_entity_poly.type
_entity_poly.pdbx_seq_one_letter_code
_entity_poly.pdbx_strand_id
1 'polypeptide(L)'
;MKRFLLFFLVAASLISGQNISDDSSGSVAAADSVNIGDIVREQIERAKMRQSADIVPAAVREANLDIKIEPVKIEKKQALSFYYSLPLHYQIFFAGSIFVLFVLAVRRTVALIKRQASRGLKNKIALLREEKVIVRANSKLAAIRKKLRGRRQIYDDSETQLSKAAKNLKIAKGELLLASRLKLYELGKT
;
A
#
# COMPACT_ATOMS: atom_id res chain seq x y z
N MET A 1 4.13 -25.86 18.38
CA MET A 1 3.43 -26.81 17.49
C MET A 1 1.98 -26.42 17.24
N LYS A 2 1.16 -26.15 18.28
CA LYS A 2 -0.26 -25.76 18.14
C LYS A 2 -0.54 -24.59 17.18
N ARG A 3 0.27 -23.52 17.24
CA ARG A 3 0.14 -22.36 16.32
C ARG A 3 0.52 -22.65 14.87
N PHE A 4 1.36 -23.66 14.65
CA PHE A 4 1.79 -24.08 13.30
C PHE A 4 0.69 -24.93 12.64
N LEU A 5 0.04 -25.79 13.43
CA LEU A 5 -1.10 -26.59 12.98
C LEU A 5 -2.30 -25.70 12.62
N LEU A 6 -2.52 -24.62 13.37
CA LEU A 6 -3.55 -23.63 13.06
C LEU A 6 -3.26 -22.87 11.76
N PHE A 7 -1.99 -22.52 11.50
CA PHE A 7 -1.59 -21.88 10.25
C PHE A 7 -1.70 -22.83 9.05
N PHE A 8 -1.36 -24.12 9.24
CA PHE A 8 -1.52 -25.15 8.21
C PHE A 8 -3.00 -25.44 7.93
N LEU A 9 -3.86 -25.44 8.95
CA LEU A 9 -5.30 -25.60 8.82
C LEU A 9 -5.94 -24.43 8.02
N VAL A 10 -5.51 -23.19 8.30
CA VAL A 10 -5.98 -21.99 7.58
C VAL A 10 -5.46 -21.98 6.13
N ALA A 11 -4.22 -22.40 5.90
CA ALA A 11 -3.68 -22.52 4.54
C ALA A 11 -4.41 -23.62 3.73
N ALA A 12 -4.69 -24.77 4.35
CA ALA A 12 -5.46 -25.85 3.73
C ALA A 12 -6.90 -25.44 3.42
N SER A 13 -7.57 -24.70 4.32
CA SER A 13 -8.94 -24.21 4.08
C SER A 13 -9.01 -23.17 2.94
N LEU A 14 -7.97 -22.35 2.78
CA LEU A 14 -7.91 -21.36 1.68
C LEU A 14 -7.69 -22.02 0.31
N ILE A 15 -6.97 -23.14 0.25
CA ILE A 15 -6.77 -23.90 -0.99
C ILE A 15 -8.05 -24.65 -1.37
N SER A 16 -8.77 -25.23 -0.40
CA SER A 16 -10.04 -25.92 -0.65
C SER A 16 -11.21 -24.98 -0.98
N GLY A 17 -11.15 -23.70 -0.55
CA GLY A 17 -12.19 -22.71 -0.83
C GLY A 17 -12.22 -22.19 -2.28
N GLN A 18 -11.22 -22.52 -3.11
CA GLN A 18 -11.15 -22.08 -4.51
C GLN A 18 -11.78 -23.07 -5.52
N ASN A 19 -12.36 -24.18 -5.05
CA ASN A 19 -13.00 -25.20 -5.90
C ASN A 19 -14.54 -25.22 -5.81
N ILE A 20 -15.18 -24.11 -5.42
CA ILE A 20 -16.64 -23.98 -5.56
C ILE A 20 -16.92 -23.64 -7.03
N SER A 21 -17.27 -24.68 -7.78
CA SER A 21 -17.86 -24.61 -9.10
C SER A 21 -19.11 -23.73 -9.09
N ASP A 22 -19.11 -22.72 -9.95
CA ASP A 22 -20.29 -22.00 -10.45
C ASP A 22 -21.20 -23.02 -11.16
N ASP A 23 -22.07 -23.69 -10.41
CA ASP A 23 -23.20 -24.39 -11.00
C ASP A 23 -24.27 -24.66 -9.92
N SER A 24 -25.13 -23.67 -9.69
CA SER A 24 -26.56 -23.88 -9.43
C SER A 24 -27.25 -22.55 -9.09
N SER A 25 -27.93 -22.00 -10.08
CA SER A 25 -29.12 -21.18 -9.92
C SER A 25 -30.14 -21.86 -8.99
N GLY A 26 -30.59 -21.16 -7.94
CA GLY A 26 -31.54 -21.67 -6.95
C GLY A 26 -32.22 -20.56 -6.14
N SER A 27 -33.03 -19.76 -6.83
CA SER A 27 -34.23 -19.03 -6.38
C SER A 27 -34.59 -19.02 -4.87
N VAL A 28 -34.05 -18.11 -4.04
CA VAL A 28 -34.73 -17.67 -2.79
C VAL A 28 -34.35 -16.23 -2.36
N ALA A 29 -34.15 -15.30 -3.30
CA ALA A 29 -33.92 -13.89 -2.95
C ALA A 29 -34.67 -12.94 -3.89
N ALA A 30 -35.95 -13.25 -4.12
CA ALA A 30 -36.89 -12.37 -4.80
C ALA A 30 -37.59 -11.48 -3.77
N ALA A 31 -36.93 -10.41 -3.34
CA ALA A 31 -37.56 -9.19 -2.85
C ALA A 31 -36.47 -8.12 -2.72
N ASP A 32 -36.46 -7.18 -3.66
CA ASP A 32 -35.85 -5.87 -3.49
C ASP A 32 -34.33 -5.72 -3.72
N SER A 33 -33.78 -6.42 -4.72
CA SER A 33 -32.52 -5.99 -5.35
C SER A 33 -32.82 -5.44 -6.74
N VAL A 34 -32.96 -4.11 -6.85
CA VAL A 34 -33.01 -3.43 -8.15
C VAL A 34 -31.67 -3.65 -8.85
N ASN A 35 -31.68 -4.46 -9.90
CA ASN A 35 -30.49 -4.81 -10.64
C ASN A 35 -30.13 -3.64 -11.58
N ILE A 36 -29.27 -2.74 -11.10
CA ILE A 36 -28.84 -1.51 -11.80
C ILE A 36 -28.32 -1.82 -13.21
N GLY A 37 -27.71 -3.01 -13.40
CA GLY A 37 -27.23 -3.47 -14.69
C GLY A 37 -28.32 -3.59 -15.76
N ASP A 38 -29.52 -4.01 -15.38
CA ASP A 38 -30.63 -4.17 -16.33
C ASP A 38 -31.26 -2.83 -16.69
N ILE A 39 -31.32 -1.88 -15.73
CA ILE A 39 -31.75 -0.49 -15.98
C ILE A 39 -30.78 0.21 -16.95
N VAL A 40 -29.48 0.04 -16.75
CA VAL A 40 -28.46 0.65 -17.63
C VAL A 40 -28.51 0.02 -19.03
N ARG A 41 -28.74 -1.29 -19.14
CA ARG A 41 -28.95 -1.96 -20.44
C ARG A 41 -30.19 -1.42 -21.14
N GLU A 42 -31.31 -1.27 -20.44
CA GLU A 42 -32.54 -0.71 -21.00
C GLU A 42 -32.37 0.75 -21.45
N GLN A 43 -31.61 1.55 -20.70
CA GLN A 43 -31.25 2.92 -21.08
C GLN A 43 -30.35 2.97 -22.33
N ILE A 44 -29.38 2.07 -22.44
CA ILE A 44 -28.50 1.95 -23.61
C ILE A 44 -29.31 1.52 -24.85
N GLU A 45 -30.22 0.55 -24.70
CA GLU A 45 -31.07 0.11 -25.80
C GLU A 45 -32.04 1.20 -26.25
N ARG A 46 -32.66 1.92 -25.30
CA ARG A 46 -33.49 3.10 -25.63
C ARG A 46 -32.70 4.20 -26.31
N ALA A 47 -31.46 4.45 -25.89
CA ALA A 47 -30.57 5.43 -26.53
C ALA A 47 -30.18 4.99 -27.95
N LYS A 48 -29.87 3.70 -28.16
CA LYS A 48 -29.59 3.14 -29.49
C LYS A 48 -30.80 3.22 -30.43
N MET A 49 -31.99 2.89 -29.93
CA MET A 49 -33.23 2.98 -30.71
C MET A 49 -33.58 4.42 -31.09
N ARG A 50 -33.31 5.39 -30.20
CA ARG A 50 -33.44 6.83 -30.51
C ARG A 50 -32.40 7.30 -31.52
N GLN A 51 -31.17 6.79 -31.44
CA GLN A 51 -30.12 7.09 -32.41
C GLN A 51 -30.43 6.52 -33.80
N SER A 52 -31.14 5.39 -33.90
CA SER A 52 -31.62 4.86 -35.18
C SER A 52 -32.88 5.57 -35.71
N ALA A 53 -33.60 6.31 -34.88
CA ALA A 53 -34.81 7.05 -35.27
C ALA A 53 -34.51 8.50 -35.74
N ASP A 54 -33.39 9.08 -35.32
CA ASP A 54 -32.90 10.37 -35.85
C ASP A 54 -32.14 10.15 -37.16
N ILE A 55 -32.90 10.17 -38.26
CA ILE A 55 -32.39 10.25 -39.63
C ILE A 55 -31.91 11.69 -39.88
N VAL A 56 -30.60 11.91 -39.90
CA VAL A 56 -29.94 13.08 -40.51
C VAL A 56 -28.64 12.60 -41.20
N PRO A 57 -28.30 13.12 -42.40
CA PRO A 57 -28.09 12.29 -43.59
C PRO A 57 -26.65 11.86 -43.83
N ALA A 58 -26.53 10.93 -44.76
CA ALA A 58 -25.31 10.36 -45.33
C ALA A 58 -24.32 11.43 -45.85
N ALA A 59 -23.39 11.86 -45.00
CA ALA A 59 -22.18 12.55 -45.42
C ALA A 59 -21.12 12.48 -44.31
N VAL A 60 -20.49 11.30 -44.12
CA VAL A 60 -19.04 11.10 -43.93
C VAL A 60 -18.84 9.59 -44.04
N ARG A 61 -18.75 9.10 -45.29
CA ARG A 61 -18.03 7.86 -45.59
C ARG A 61 -16.55 8.24 -45.60
N GLU A 62 -15.80 7.75 -44.61
CA GLU A 62 -14.32 7.64 -44.55
C GLU A 62 -13.99 7.45 -43.05
N ALA A 63 -13.29 6.44 -42.55
CA ALA A 63 -12.57 5.33 -43.13
C ALA A 63 -12.65 4.19 -42.10
N ASN A 64 -13.44 3.16 -42.38
CA ASN A 64 -13.31 1.90 -41.65
C ASN A 64 -12.13 1.15 -42.24
N LEU A 65 -10.93 1.44 -41.74
CA LEU A 65 -9.84 0.47 -41.79
C LEU A 65 -10.30 -0.71 -40.94
N ASP A 66 -10.66 -1.79 -41.62
CA ASP A 66 -10.93 -3.09 -41.03
C ASP A 66 -9.60 -3.62 -40.45
N ILE A 67 -9.25 -3.12 -39.26
CA ILE A 67 -8.19 -3.71 -38.46
C ILE A 67 -8.78 -5.00 -37.91
N LYS A 68 -8.56 -6.07 -38.67
CA LYS A 68 -8.73 -7.44 -38.22
C LYS A 68 -7.76 -7.67 -37.06
N ILE A 69 -8.18 -7.33 -35.85
CA ILE A 69 -7.50 -7.70 -34.62
C ILE A 69 -7.70 -9.20 -34.49
N GLU A 70 -6.75 -9.99 -34.99
CA GLU A 70 -6.67 -11.38 -34.60
C GLU A 70 -6.58 -11.43 -33.07
N PRO A 71 -7.39 -12.25 -32.38
CA PRO A 71 -7.30 -12.36 -30.95
C PRO A 71 -5.91 -12.90 -30.63
N VAL A 72 -5.06 -12.04 -30.06
CA VAL A 72 -3.80 -12.44 -29.45
C VAL A 72 -4.16 -13.51 -28.43
N LYS A 73 -3.92 -14.78 -28.81
CA LYS A 73 -4.06 -15.93 -27.92
C LYS A 73 -3.02 -15.74 -26.84
N ILE A 74 -3.45 -15.17 -25.72
CA ILE A 74 -2.65 -15.11 -24.52
C ILE A 74 -2.47 -16.56 -24.08
N GLU A 75 -1.32 -17.15 -24.40
CA GLU A 75 -0.87 -18.45 -23.88
C GLU A 75 -0.60 -18.33 -22.37
N LYS A 76 -1.66 -18.18 -21.59
CA LYS A 76 -1.62 -18.43 -20.16
C LYS A 76 -1.93 -19.91 -19.98
N LYS A 77 -1.03 -20.62 -19.28
CA LYS A 77 -1.21 -21.93 -18.58
C LYS A 77 -0.31 -23.11 -19.01
N GLN A 78 0.84 -22.92 -19.64
CA GLN A 78 1.76 -24.06 -19.84
C GLN A 78 2.53 -24.45 -18.55
N ALA A 79 2.86 -23.51 -17.66
CA ALA A 79 3.69 -23.85 -16.48
C ALA A 79 2.99 -24.78 -15.47
N LEU A 80 1.67 -24.69 -15.33
CA LEU A 80 0.92 -25.53 -14.38
C LEU A 80 0.58 -26.90 -14.96
N SER A 81 0.39 -27.03 -16.27
CA SER A 81 0.05 -28.31 -16.90
C SER A 81 1.19 -29.33 -16.83
N PHE A 82 2.46 -28.89 -16.83
CA PHE A 82 3.62 -29.76 -16.62
C PHE A 82 3.64 -30.44 -15.25
N TYR A 83 3.06 -29.81 -14.22
CA TYR A 83 3.02 -30.41 -12.88
C TYR A 83 1.98 -31.54 -12.79
N TYR A 84 0.84 -31.37 -13.47
CA TYR A 84 -0.25 -32.34 -13.47
C TYR A 84 0.01 -33.55 -14.38
N SER A 85 0.90 -33.44 -15.36
CA SER A 85 1.26 -34.57 -16.24
C SER A 85 2.31 -35.53 -15.65
N LEU A 86 2.91 -35.18 -14.51
CA LEU A 86 3.92 -36.01 -13.83
C LEU A 86 3.26 -37.15 -13.02
N PRO A 87 3.87 -38.34 -12.97
CA PRO A 87 3.41 -39.42 -12.11
C PRO A 87 3.29 -39.01 -10.63
N LEU A 88 2.28 -39.54 -9.93
CA LEU A 88 1.94 -39.18 -8.53
C LEU A 88 3.13 -39.26 -7.56
N HIS A 89 4.03 -40.22 -7.72
CA HIS A 89 5.20 -40.38 -6.84
C HIS A 89 6.18 -39.19 -6.93
N TYR A 90 6.37 -38.60 -8.13
CA TYR A 90 7.21 -37.41 -8.28
C TYR A 90 6.55 -36.18 -7.66
N GLN A 91 5.23 -36.04 -7.79
CA GLN A 91 4.49 -34.92 -7.18
C GLN A 91 4.61 -34.94 -5.64
N ILE A 92 4.49 -36.13 -5.03
CA ILE A 92 4.62 -36.29 -3.57
C ILE A 92 6.05 -35.99 -3.12
N PHE A 93 7.07 -36.44 -3.88
CA PHE A 93 8.46 -36.16 -3.58
C PHE A 93 8.79 -34.66 -3.64
N PHE A 94 8.32 -33.96 -4.69
CA PHE A 94 8.50 -32.52 -4.81
C PHE A 94 7.77 -31.75 -3.70
N ALA A 95 6.52 -32.11 -3.42
CA ALA A 95 5.76 -31.50 -2.32
C ALA A 95 6.44 -31.71 -0.97
N GLY A 96 6.94 -32.92 -0.71
CA GLY A 96 7.70 -33.25 0.50
C GLY A 96 9.00 -32.45 0.63
N SER A 97 9.77 -32.32 -0.46
CA SER A 97 11.00 -31.54 -0.49
C SER A 97 10.74 -30.05 -0.21
N ILE A 98 9.73 -29.46 -0.87
CA ILE A 98 9.30 -28.07 -0.64
C ILE A 98 8.84 -27.88 0.80
N PHE A 99 8.10 -28.84 1.37
CA PHE A 99 7.63 -28.77 2.74
C PHE A 99 8.78 -28.75 3.75
N VAL A 100 9.79 -29.61 3.58
CA VAL A 100 10.98 -29.63 4.45
C VAL A 100 11.74 -28.30 4.36
N LEU A 101 11.96 -27.79 3.15
CA LEU A 101 12.60 -26.49 2.94
C LEU A 101 11.81 -25.35 3.58
N PHE A 102 10.48 -25.37 3.45
CA PHE A 102 9.59 -24.39 4.06
C PHE A 102 9.71 -24.39 5.59
N VAL A 103 9.67 -25.57 6.23
CA VAL A 103 9.82 -25.68 7.69
C VAL A 103 11.18 -25.14 8.15
N LEU A 104 12.26 -25.46 7.43
CA LEU A 104 13.60 -24.95 7.73
C LEU A 104 13.67 -23.42 7.57
N ALA A 105 13.08 -22.87 6.50
CA ALA A 105 13.03 -21.44 6.26
C ALA A 105 12.28 -20.70 7.38
N VAL A 106 11.11 -21.21 7.80
CA VAL A 106 10.34 -20.61 8.89
C VAL A 106 11.10 -20.69 10.21
N ARG A 107 11.74 -21.82 10.52
CA ARG A 107 12.57 -21.93 11.73
C ARG A 107 13.70 -20.89 11.73
N ARG A 108 14.34 -20.68 10.58
CA ARG A 108 15.43 -19.70 10.41
C ARG A 108 14.93 -18.26 10.57
N THR A 109 13.81 -17.88 9.96
CA THR A 109 13.27 -16.52 10.06
C THR A 109 12.82 -16.19 11.48
N VAL A 110 12.14 -17.12 12.18
CA VAL A 110 11.72 -16.94 13.57
C VAL A 110 12.93 -16.74 14.50
N ALA A 111 14.02 -17.49 14.29
CA ALA A 111 15.24 -17.33 15.08
C ALA A 111 15.88 -15.94 14.89
N LEU A 112 15.90 -15.43 13.65
CA LEU A 112 16.43 -14.10 13.34
C LEU A 112 15.60 -12.99 14.00
N ILE A 113 14.27 -13.08 13.93
CA ILE A 113 13.36 -12.10 14.54
C ILE A 113 13.55 -12.05 16.06
N LYS A 114 13.64 -13.21 16.73
CA LYS A 114 13.89 -13.26 18.18
C LYS A 114 15.24 -12.65 18.57
N ARG A 115 16.29 -12.89 17.78
CA ARG A 115 17.61 -12.28 18.00
C ARG A 115 17.57 -10.76 17.82
N GLN A 116 16.85 -10.24 16.84
CA GLN A 116 16.70 -8.80 16.62
C GLN A 116 15.93 -8.12 17.76
N ALA A 117 14.84 -8.72 18.23
CA ALA A 117 14.04 -8.16 19.34
C ALA A 117 14.86 -8.02 20.63
N SER A 118 15.63 -9.05 20.99
CA SER A 118 16.50 -9.01 22.18
C SER A 118 17.67 -8.02 22.04
N ARG A 119 18.24 -7.86 20.84
CA ARG A 119 19.26 -6.84 20.57
C ARG A 119 18.71 -5.42 20.76
N GLY A 120 17.50 -5.14 20.29
CA GLY A 120 16.86 -3.84 20.47
C GLY A 120 16.67 -3.49 21.95
N LEU A 121 16.25 -4.44 22.78
CA LEU A 121 16.13 -4.26 24.22
C LEU A 121 17.48 -4.05 24.90
N LYS A 122 18.48 -4.88 24.58
CA LYS A 122 19.85 -4.75 25.11
C LYS A 122 20.45 -3.39 24.80
N ASN A 123 20.28 -2.90 23.58
CA ASN A 123 20.77 -1.58 23.18
C ASN A 123 20.08 -0.45 23.98
N LYS A 124 18.76 -0.54 24.21
CA LYS A 124 18.04 0.46 25.03
C LYS A 124 18.53 0.45 26.48
N ILE A 125 18.75 -0.72 27.07
CA ILE A 125 19.28 -0.85 28.43
C ILE A 125 20.71 -0.29 28.49
N ALA A 126 21.56 -0.59 27.49
CA ALA A 126 22.91 -0.04 27.41
C ALA A 126 22.90 1.51 27.33
N LEU A 127 22.00 2.09 26.53
CA LEU A 127 21.84 3.55 26.44
C LEU A 127 21.42 4.18 27.77
N LEU A 128 20.53 3.54 28.52
CA LEU A 128 20.14 3.99 29.86
C LEU A 128 21.32 3.93 30.84
N ARG A 129 22.13 2.86 30.78
CA ARG A 129 23.31 2.68 31.65
C ARG A 129 24.42 3.69 31.33
N GLU A 130 24.61 4.04 30.07
CA GLU A 130 25.61 5.01 29.62
C GLU A 130 25.13 6.47 29.72
N GLU A 131 23.92 6.72 30.25
CA GLU A 131 23.27 8.04 30.30
C GLU A 131 23.19 8.78 28.96
N LYS A 132 23.36 8.05 27.84
CA LYS A 132 23.24 8.60 26.50
C LYS A 132 21.77 8.65 26.12
N VAL A 133 21.12 9.76 26.50
CA VAL A 133 19.80 10.10 26.00
C VAL A 133 19.90 10.49 24.53
N ILE A 134 19.85 9.52 23.64
CA ILE A 134 19.67 9.77 22.20
C ILE A 134 18.22 10.26 22.03
N VAL A 135 18.02 11.57 22.13
CA VAL A 135 16.75 12.19 21.78
C VAL A 135 16.51 11.94 20.30
N ARG A 136 15.56 11.08 19.97
CA ARG A 136 15.20 10.76 18.59
C ARG A 136 14.75 12.05 17.92
N ALA A 137 15.62 12.64 17.09
CA ALA A 137 15.33 13.92 16.47
C ALA A 137 14.09 13.79 15.60
N ASN A 138 13.02 14.51 15.95
CA ASN A 138 11.83 14.58 15.12
C ASN A 138 12.24 15.21 13.77
N SER A 139 12.11 14.46 12.68
CA SER A 139 12.57 14.87 11.34
C SER A 139 11.96 16.20 10.89
N LYS A 140 10.71 16.48 11.30
CA LYS A 140 10.03 17.75 11.04
C LYS A 140 10.72 18.92 11.75
N LEU A 141 11.07 18.75 13.03
CA LEU A 141 11.80 19.76 13.80
C LEU A 141 13.24 19.92 13.31
N ALA A 142 13.88 18.85 12.84
CA ALA A 142 15.23 18.93 12.28
C ALA A 142 15.28 19.78 11.00
N ALA A 143 14.29 19.62 10.11
CA ALA A 143 14.17 20.45 8.90
C ALA A 143 13.92 21.92 9.25
N ILE A 144 13.06 22.18 10.23
CA ILE A 144 12.78 23.53 10.75
C ILE A 144 14.05 24.16 11.34
N ARG A 145 14.77 23.45 12.22
CA ARG A 145 16.04 23.93 12.81
C ARG A 145 17.08 24.25 11.74
N LYS A 146 17.16 23.43 10.68
CA LYS A 146 18.05 23.69 9.54
C LYS A 146 17.66 24.97 8.80
N LYS A 147 16.36 25.19 8.54
CA LYS A 147 15.84 26.41 7.92
C LYS A 147 16.08 27.66 8.78
N LEU A 148 15.89 27.55 10.10
CA LEU A 148 16.13 28.64 11.05
C LEU A 148 17.62 28.96 11.19
N ARG A 149 18.51 27.96 11.20
CA ARG A 149 19.97 28.17 11.20
C ARG A 149 20.46 28.94 9.97
N GLY A 150 19.84 28.73 8.81
CA GLY A 150 20.18 29.41 7.56
C GLY A 150 19.70 30.86 7.47
N ARG A 151 18.72 31.28 8.28
CA ARG A 151 18.24 32.67 8.31
C ARG A 151 19.02 33.47 9.35
N ARG A 152 20.01 34.23 8.88
CA ARG A 152 20.85 35.11 9.72
C ARG A 152 20.12 36.40 10.19
N GLN A 153 18.90 36.67 9.69
CA GLN A 153 18.24 37.98 9.84
C GLN A 153 17.03 38.02 10.80
N ILE A 154 16.65 36.90 11.44
CA ILE A 154 15.48 36.88 12.35
C ILE A 154 15.65 37.84 13.56
N TYR A 155 16.86 38.34 13.80
CA TYR A 155 17.21 39.14 14.97
C TYR A 155 16.80 40.62 14.87
N ASP A 156 16.70 41.17 13.65
CA ASP A 156 16.29 42.57 13.39
C ASP A 156 14.87 42.66 12.79
N ASP A 157 14.23 41.51 12.59
CA ASP A 157 12.91 41.44 11.98
C ASP A 157 11.87 42.08 12.92
N SER A 158 11.11 43.04 12.41
CA SER A 158 10.00 43.65 13.16
C SER A 158 8.99 42.58 13.61
N GLU A 159 8.22 42.86 14.66
CA GLU A 159 7.25 41.91 15.24
C GLU A 159 6.26 41.34 14.20
N THR A 160 5.97 42.12 13.15
CA THR A 160 5.14 41.71 12.02
C THR A 160 5.79 40.66 11.13
N GLN A 161 7.10 40.74 10.92
CA GLN A 161 7.89 39.79 10.13
C GLN A 161 8.10 38.47 10.89
N LEU A 162 8.33 38.54 12.20
CA LEU A 162 8.35 37.36 13.09
C LEU A 162 7.02 36.60 13.05
N SER A 163 5.89 37.33 13.03
CA SER A 163 4.56 36.73 12.93
C SER A 163 4.33 36.01 11.58
N LYS A 164 4.81 36.59 10.47
CA LYS A 164 4.78 35.94 9.15
C LYS A 164 5.69 34.70 9.11
N ALA A 165 6.89 34.78 9.68
CA ALA A 165 7.82 33.65 9.76
C ALA A 165 7.28 32.49 10.60
N ALA A 166 6.66 32.79 11.74
CA ALA A 166 6.01 31.80 12.61
C ALA A 166 4.87 31.06 11.88
N LYS A 167 4.02 31.79 11.13
CA LYS A 167 2.98 31.19 10.29
C LYS A 167 3.56 30.27 9.20
N ASN A 168 4.60 30.72 8.49
CA ASN A 168 5.24 29.94 7.43
C ASN A 168 5.90 28.66 7.95
N LEU A 169 6.46 28.70 9.15
CA LEU A 169 7.13 27.56 9.77
C LEU A 169 6.20 26.69 10.61
N LYS A 170 4.93 27.10 10.79
CA LYS A 170 3.94 26.45 11.67
C LYS A 170 4.45 26.27 13.11
N ILE A 171 5.07 27.32 13.66
CA ILE A 171 5.61 27.38 15.03
C ILE A 171 4.88 28.49 15.79
N ALA A 172 4.76 28.35 17.10
CA ALA A 172 4.25 29.43 17.95
C ALA A 172 5.15 30.68 17.86
N LYS A 173 4.54 31.86 17.72
CA LYS A 173 5.25 33.15 17.69
C LYS A 173 6.14 33.34 18.92
N GLY A 174 5.67 32.92 20.09
CA GLY A 174 6.40 33.01 21.35
C GLY A 174 7.70 32.20 21.38
N GLU A 175 7.71 30.99 20.79
CA GLU A 175 8.91 30.17 20.70
C GLU A 175 9.95 30.79 19.77
N LEU A 176 9.50 31.36 18.65
CA LEU A 176 10.38 32.03 17.69
C LEU A 176 10.99 33.31 18.29
N LEU A 177 10.20 34.06 19.06
CA LEU A 177 10.63 35.28 19.78
C LEU A 177 11.58 34.95 20.92
N LEU A 178 11.30 33.88 21.69
CA LEU A 178 12.21 33.42 22.74
C LEU A 178 13.55 32.97 22.15
N ALA A 179 13.50 32.23 21.04
CA ALA A 179 14.70 31.78 20.33
C ALA A 179 15.53 32.94 19.77
N SER A 180 14.90 34.01 19.26
CA SER A 180 15.63 35.20 18.80
C SER A 180 16.28 35.95 19.96
N ARG A 181 15.58 36.14 21.08
CA ARG A 181 16.10 36.79 22.29
C ARG A 181 17.26 36.03 22.93
N LEU A 182 17.13 34.71 23.09
CA LEU A 182 18.21 33.87 23.63
C LEU A 182 19.49 33.99 22.80
N LYS A 183 19.34 34.07 21.48
CA LYS A 183 20.48 34.17 20.58
C LYS A 183 21.07 35.58 20.50
N LEU A 184 20.27 36.63 20.63
CA LEU A 184 20.76 38.00 20.81
C LEU A 184 21.63 38.10 22.08
N TYR A 185 21.17 37.47 23.16
CA TYR A 185 21.91 37.34 24.42
C TYR A 185 23.24 36.58 24.23
N GLU A 186 23.23 35.45 23.50
CA GLU A 186 24.47 34.72 23.15
C GLU A 186 25.46 35.57 22.34
N LEU A 187 24.97 36.48 21.49
CA LEU A 187 25.78 37.34 20.63
C LEU A 187 26.24 38.64 21.31
N GLY A 188 25.85 38.88 22.57
CA GLY A 188 26.19 40.10 23.31
C GLY A 188 25.59 41.37 22.70
N LYS A 189 24.54 41.24 21.87
CA LYS A 189 23.83 42.36 21.26
C LYS A 189 22.50 42.52 21.99
N THR A 190 22.43 43.51 22.88
CA THR A 190 21.19 43.97 23.52
C THR A 190 20.55 45.08 22.72
#